data_AF-A0A7X6T3N4-F1
#
_entry.id   AF-A0A7X6T3N4-F1
#
_cell.length_a   1.000
_cell.length_b   1.000
_cell.length_c   1.000
_cell.angle_alpha   90.00
_cell.angle_beta   90.00
_cell.angle_gamma   90.00
#
_symmetry.space_group_name_H-M   'P 1'
#
loop_
_entity.id
_entity.type
_entity.pdbx_description
1 polymer ?
#
loop_
_entity_poly.entity_id
_entity_poly.type
_entity_poly.pdbx_seq_one_letter_code
_entity_poly.pdbx_strand_id
1 'polypeptide(L)'
;MSHHQLPTVAIGSLGGTISMTPSADTEGIMPTLSATDLIASIPGVKQLASIHAEALNQVASIHLKIEDLLAALQWAKQQIANGATGVILTQGTDTLEESAFLLDLLWPHKEPLILMGAMRGAAAVAADGPANLLNSIQVAISENSRNRGVLVVMNEQIHYARWVQKKHSLSLAAFISEVGIAGTIVEGQPLYFAAPPKRITYNAPSQPSKTVVLWTNHLDEHSDLLTGHDNFDTLGENFDGIVFGGVGAGHVSIPLAQWIAKWAKLKAVMICTGTGSGSTAYTTYGYPGGEVDLQQKGALMGGFLSPKKARLLLWVILENSLEPKVAIKDYLASLTY
;
A
#
# COMPACT_ATOMS: atom_id res chain seq x y z
N MET A 1 25.91 -36.72 1.45
CA MET A 1 24.58 -36.11 1.67
C MET A 1 24.76 -34.61 1.54
N SER A 2 24.32 -33.99 0.45
CA SER A 2 24.44 -32.53 0.31
C SER A 2 23.54 -31.87 1.34
N HIS A 3 24.11 -31.16 2.31
CA HIS A 3 23.35 -30.25 3.15
C HIS A 3 22.76 -29.17 2.22
N HIS A 4 21.49 -29.33 1.82
CA HIS A 4 20.78 -28.26 1.16
C HIS A 4 20.61 -27.15 2.20
N GLN A 5 21.31 -26.05 1.99
CA GLN A 5 21.20 -24.87 2.82
C GLN A 5 19.78 -24.33 2.68
N LEU A 6 19.06 -24.21 3.80
CA LEU A 6 17.71 -23.67 3.80
C LEU A 6 17.72 -22.22 3.26
N PRO A 7 16.69 -21.81 2.50
CA PRO A 7 16.57 -20.45 2.03
C PRO A 7 16.49 -19.49 3.22
N THR A 8 17.20 -18.36 3.12
CA THR A 8 17.13 -17.31 4.13
C THR A 8 15.91 -16.43 3.88
N VAL A 9 15.09 -16.18 4.91
CA VAL A 9 13.97 -15.23 4.89
C VAL A 9 14.22 -14.19 5.97
N ALA A 10 14.17 -12.91 5.59
CA ALA A 10 14.30 -11.82 6.55
C ALA A 10 12.91 -11.30 6.96
N ILE A 11 12.71 -11.06 8.26
CA ILE A 11 11.44 -10.61 8.83
C ILE A 11 11.66 -9.35 9.65
N GLY A 12 11.12 -8.22 9.17
CA GLY A 12 11.18 -6.93 9.83
C GLY A 12 9.84 -6.56 10.46
N SER A 13 9.80 -6.25 11.75
CA SER A 13 8.56 -5.76 12.39
C SER A 13 8.53 -4.24 12.44
N LEU A 14 7.43 -3.65 11.94
CA LEU A 14 7.13 -2.22 12.04
C LEU A 14 6.16 -1.90 13.19
N GLY A 15 5.78 -2.92 13.96
CA GLY A 15 4.73 -2.88 14.98
C GLY A 15 3.49 -3.69 14.59
N GLY A 16 2.43 -3.55 15.38
CA GLY A 16 1.16 -4.26 15.18
C GLY A 16 0.96 -5.49 16.09
N THR A 17 -0.24 -6.05 16.00
CA THR A 17 -0.88 -6.93 16.99
C THR A 17 -0.26 -8.32 17.14
N ILE A 18 0.60 -8.74 16.22
CA ILE A 18 1.22 -10.08 16.25
C ILE A 18 2.24 -10.22 17.39
N SER A 19 2.95 -9.15 17.75
CA SER A 19 3.95 -9.16 18.84
C SER A 19 3.40 -8.66 20.18
N MET A 20 2.08 -8.43 20.26
CA MET A 20 1.43 -7.81 21.40
C MET A 20 0.74 -8.88 22.27
N THR A 21 1.09 -8.97 23.56
CA THR A 21 0.34 -9.76 24.54
C THR A 21 -0.18 -8.88 25.68
N PRO A 22 -1.26 -9.26 26.37
CA PRO A 22 -1.77 -8.50 27.51
C PRO A 22 -0.71 -8.41 28.62
N SER A 23 -0.48 -7.21 29.15
CA SER A 23 0.27 -7.02 30.39
C SER A 23 -0.67 -7.23 31.58
N ALA A 24 -0.22 -7.93 32.62
CA ALA A 24 -1.01 -8.16 33.84
C ALA A 24 -1.20 -6.88 34.69
N ASP A 25 -0.41 -5.83 34.45
CA ASP A 25 -0.27 -4.69 35.36
C ASP A 25 -0.73 -3.33 34.78
N THR A 26 -1.27 -3.25 33.55
CA THR A 26 -1.75 -1.99 32.95
C THR A 26 -2.93 -2.23 31.99
N GLU A 27 -3.90 -1.31 31.91
CA GLU A 27 -5.07 -1.35 31.00
C GLU A 27 -4.69 -1.12 29.50
N GLY A 28 -3.65 -1.79 29.01
CA GLY A 28 -3.18 -1.65 27.62
C GLY A 28 -2.29 -2.81 27.17
N ILE A 29 -2.36 -3.15 25.89
CA ILE A 29 -1.59 -4.25 25.28
C ILE A 29 -0.16 -3.74 24.98
N MET A 30 0.87 -4.39 25.53
CA MET A 30 2.27 -4.02 25.32
C MET A 30 2.94 -5.02 24.35
N PRO A 31 3.91 -4.59 23.52
CA PRO A 31 4.70 -5.50 22.69
C PRO A 31 5.66 -6.31 23.58
N THR A 32 5.44 -7.62 23.67
CA THR A 32 6.22 -8.50 24.58
C THR A 32 6.85 -9.71 23.88
N LEU A 33 6.38 -10.11 22.70
CA LEU A 33 6.95 -11.24 21.95
C LEU A 33 8.03 -10.73 21.00
N SER A 34 9.26 -11.23 21.15
CA SER A 34 10.27 -11.02 20.12
C SER A 34 9.85 -11.75 18.85
N ALA A 35 10.28 -11.27 17.67
CA ALA A 35 9.98 -11.94 16.42
C ALA A 35 10.43 -13.43 16.44
N THR A 36 11.51 -13.72 17.16
CA THR A 36 12.02 -15.07 17.43
C THR A 36 11.01 -15.97 18.16
N ASP A 37 10.29 -15.43 19.15
CA ASP A 37 9.29 -16.19 19.92
C ASP A 37 8.07 -16.53 19.07
N LEU A 38 7.60 -15.58 18.25
CA LEU A 38 6.55 -15.80 17.26
C LEU A 38 6.94 -16.89 16.26
N ILE A 39 8.15 -16.83 15.72
CA ILE A 39 8.67 -17.84 14.79
C ILE A 39 8.78 -19.21 15.47
N ALA A 40 9.25 -19.28 16.70
CA ALA A 40 9.38 -20.52 17.46
C ALA A 40 8.02 -21.17 17.78
N SER A 41 6.95 -20.37 17.85
CA SER A 41 5.59 -20.84 18.11
C SER A 41 4.93 -21.51 16.90
N ILE A 42 5.45 -21.31 15.69
CA ILE A 42 4.85 -21.83 14.45
C ILE A 42 5.52 -23.16 14.07
N PRO A 43 4.77 -24.29 14.08
CA PRO A 43 5.30 -25.58 13.66
C PRO A 43 5.75 -25.56 12.20
N GLY A 44 6.89 -26.20 11.90
CA GLY A 44 7.37 -26.39 10.53
C GLY A 44 8.30 -25.31 9.98
N VAL A 45 8.38 -24.11 10.59
CA VAL A 45 9.19 -23.01 10.04
C VAL A 45 10.68 -23.34 9.98
N LYS A 46 11.22 -24.01 11.01
CA LYS A 46 12.65 -24.38 11.07
C LYS A 46 13.06 -25.37 9.97
N GLN A 47 12.12 -26.10 9.40
CA GLN A 47 12.34 -27.03 8.28
C GLN A 47 12.19 -26.33 6.92
N LEU A 48 11.51 -25.19 6.87
CA LEU A 48 11.22 -24.45 5.63
C LEU A 48 12.30 -23.43 5.29
N ALA A 49 12.78 -22.66 6.28
CA ALA A 49 13.67 -21.52 6.02
C ALA A 49 14.58 -21.22 7.21
N SER A 50 15.75 -20.62 6.92
CA SER A 50 16.56 -19.93 7.93
C SER A 50 16.00 -18.52 8.12
N ILE A 51 15.60 -18.17 9.34
CA ILE A 51 14.95 -16.89 9.59
C ILE A 51 15.92 -15.89 10.23
N HIS A 52 16.01 -14.70 9.64
CA HIS A 52 16.64 -13.52 10.24
C HIS A 52 15.53 -12.54 10.63
N ALA A 53 15.38 -12.22 11.91
CA ALA A 53 14.29 -11.36 12.37
C ALA A 53 14.81 -10.13 13.12
N GLU A 54 14.22 -8.97 12.82
CA GLU A 54 14.61 -7.68 13.40
C GLU A 54 13.37 -6.81 13.71
N ALA A 55 13.39 -6.09 14.82
CA ALA A 55 12.38 -5.08 15.13
C ALA A 55 12.85 -3.73 14.57
N LEU A 56 12.20 -3.25 13.51
CA LEU A 56 12.57 -2.02 12.81
C LEU A 56 11.85 -0.81 13.40
N ASN A 57 10.61 -1.00 13.85
CA ASN A 57 9.79 0.02 14.51
C ASN A 57 8.75 -0.64 15.44
N GLN A 58 8.15 0.13 16.35
CA GLN A 58 7.17 -0.37 17.34
C GLN A 58 6.00 0.61 17.51
N VAL A 59 5.41 1.06 16.41
CA VAL A 59 4.26 1.99 16.44
C VAL A 59 3.00 1.33 15.86
N ALA A 60 1.84 1.83 16.26
CA ALA A 60 0.59 1.47 15.59
C ALA A 60 0.64 1.95 14.12
N SER A 61 0.00 1.22 13.21
CA SER A 61 0.09 1.52 11.77
C SER A 61 -0.43 2.91 11.39
N ILE A 62 -1.30 3.50 12.21
CA ILE A 62 -1.80 4.87 12.06
C ILE A 62 -0.75 5.96 12.36
N HIS A 63 0.34 5.59 13.03
CA HIS A 63 1.44 6.49 13.36
C HIS A 63 2.67 6.26 12.49
N LEU A 64 2.64 5.26 11.60
CA LEU A 64 3.70 5.08 10.61
C LEU A 64 3.72 6.25 9.64
N LYS A 65 4.93 6.72 9.40
CA LYS A 65 5.23 7.78 8.45
C LYS A 65 5.94 7.21 7.23
N ILE A 66 6.08 8.03 6.20
CA ILE A 66 6.79 7.64 4.98
C ILE A 66 8.26 7.32 5.30
N GLU A 67 8.88 8.07 6.21
CA GLU A 67 10.28 7.87 6.62
C GLU A 67 10.50 6.48 7.23
N ASP A 68 9.54 5.98 8.02
CA ASP A 68 9.59 4.63 8.59
C ASP A 68 9.59 3.57 7.49
N LEU A 69 8.78 3.77 6.45
CA LEU A 69 8.71 2.87 5.31
C LEU A 69 9.96 2.94 4.42
N LEU A 70 10.56 4.11 4.26
CA LEU A 70 11.83 4.28 3.54
C LEU A 70 12.99 3.59 4.29
N ALA A 71 13.03 3.69 5.62
CA ALA A 71 13.98 2.97 6.44
C ALA A 71 13.78 1.44 6.34
N ALA A 72 12.53 0.97 6.40
CA ALA A 72 12.18 -0.43 6.21
C ALA A 72 12.56 -0.95 4.81
N LEU A 73 12.37 -0.12 3.79
CA LEU A 73 12.78 -0.41 2.41
C LEU A 73 14.29 -0.57 2.30
N GLN A 74 15.06 0.34 2.90
CA GLN A 74 16.53 0.28 2.91
C GLN A 74 17.00 -1.01 3.59
N TRP A 75 16.43 -1.32 4.76
CA TRP A 75 16.71 -2.57 5.47
C TRP A 75 16.37 -3.79 4.59
N ALA A 76 15.19 -3.82 3.96
CA ALA A 76 14.78 -4.92 3.10
C ALA A 76 15.74 -5.12 1.91
N LYS A 77 16.17 -4.03 1.26
CA LYS A 77 17.17 -4.08 0.17
C LYS A 77 18.50 -4.66 0.65
N GLN A 78 18.95 -4.29 1.86
CA GLN A 78 20.15 -4.84 2.46
C GLN A 78 20.03 -6.34 2.74
N GLN A 79 18.87 -6.81 3.20
CA GLN A 79 18.64 -8.23 3.45
C GLN A 79 18.69 -9.05 2.15
N ILE A 80 18.13 -8.52 1.05
CA ILE A 80 18.29 -9.15 -0.28
C ILE A 80 19.76 -9.16 -0.72
N ALA A 81 20.50 -8.06 -0.52
CA ALA A 81 21.93 -8.02 -0.83
C ALA A 81 22.75 -9.03 0.00
N ASN A 82 22.29 -9.36 1.22
CA ASN A 82 22.87 -10.38 2.09
C ASN A 82 22.43 -11.82 1.73
N GLY A 83 21.65 -12.01 0.67
CA GLY A 83 21.24 -13.32 0.17
C GLY A 83 19.89 -13.82 0.69
N ALA A 84 19.06 -12.95 1.27
CA ALA A 84 17.67 -13.34 1.57
C ALA A 84 16.89 -13.62 0.27
N THR A 85 16.14 -14.71 0.27
CA THR A 85 15.30 -15.15 -0.86
C THR A 85 13.99 -14.36 -0.96
N GLY A 86 13.56 -13.77 0.15
CA GLY A 86 12.43 -12.86 0.26
C GLY A 86 12.46 -12.14 1.60
N VAL A 87 11.72 -11.03 1.68
CA VAL A 87 11.60 -10.20 2.89
C VAL A 87 10.14 -10.12 3.29
N ILE A 88 9.86 -10.21 4.59
CA ILE A 88 8.54 -10.04 5.18
C ILE A 88 8.58 -8.82 6.09
N LEU A 89 7.66 -7.89 5.91
CA LEU A 89 7.40 -6.79 6.82
C LEU A 89 6.07 -7.03 7.53
N THR A 90 6.12 -7.04 8.86
CA THR A 90 4.91 -7.19 9.66
C THR A 90 4.43 -5.84 10.17
N GLN A 91 3.12 -5.60 10.08
CA GLN A 91 2.54 -4.29 10.39
C GLN A 91 1.11 -4.42 10.94
N GLY A 92 0.64 -3.37 11.64
CA GLY A 92 -0.79 -3.14 11.85
C GLY A 92 -1.56 -2.93 10.53
N THR A 93 -2.83 -3.30 10.52
CA THR A 93 -3.61 -3.47 9.28
C THR A 93 -4.21 -2.18 8.72
N ASP A 94 -4.26 -1.08 9.48
CA ASP A 94 -5.02 0.11 9.09
C ASP A 94 -4.43 0.84 7.88
N THR A 95 -3.11 0.90 7.78
CA THR A 95 -2.39 1.54 6.66
C THR A 95 -1.62 0.53 5.81
N LEU A 96 -1.83 -0.78 6.02
CA LEU A 96 -1.07 -1.83 5.34
C LEU A 96 -1.20 -1.76 3.81
N GLU A 97 -2.39 -1.41 3.30
CA GLU A 97 -2.62 -1.22 1.86
C GLU A 97 -1.80 -0.07 1.26
N GLU A 98 -1.58 0.99 2.04
CA GLU A 98 -0.82 2.18 1.65
C GLU A 98 0.68 1.88 1.71
N SER A 99 1.15 1.28 2.81
CA SER A 99 2.53 0.84 2.95
C SER A 99 2.94 -0.12 1.83
N ALA A 100 2.10 -1.13 1.55
CA ALA A 100 2.38 -2.10 0.50
C ALA A 100 2.47 -1.43 -0.87
N PHE A 101 1.55 -0.51 -1.15
CA PHE A 101 1.54 0.20 -2.43
C PHE A 101 2.76 1.10 -2.60
N LEU A 102 3.11 1.90 -1.58
CA LEU A 102 4.29 2.75 -1.61
C LEU A 102 5.56 1.92 -1.84
N LEU A 103 5.70 0.81 -1.11
CA LEU A 103 6.85 -0.07 -1.26
C LEU A 103 6.89 -0.75 -2.64
N ASP A 104 5.74 -1.10 -3.24
CA ASP A 104 5.70 -1.67 -4.61
C ASP A 104 6.29 -0.70 -5.64
N LEU A 105 5.98 0.60 -5.49
CA LEU A 105 6.52 1.66 -6.35
C LEU A 105 8.04 1.82 -6.19
N LEU A 106 8.63 1.36 -5.08
CA LEU A 106 10.03 1.62 -4.74
C LEU A 106 10.90 0.34 -4.66
N TRP A 107 10.32 -0.83 -4.98
CA TRP A 107 10.96 -2.13 -4.88
C TRP A 107 11.45 -2.67 -6.23
N PRO A 108 12.76 -2.56 -6.54
CA PRO A 108 13.32 -2.93 -7.85
C PRO A 108 13.76 -4.40 -7.94
N HIS A 109 13.64 -5.17 -6.86
CA HIS A 109 14.17 -6.53 -6.79
C HIS A 109 13.20 -7.56 -7.38
N LYS A 110 13.78 -8.71 -7.78
CA LYS A 110 13.01 -9.86 -8.25
C LYS A 110 12.45 -10.65 -7.08
N GLU A 111 13.17 -10.67 -5.97
CA GLU A 111 12.78 -11.28 -4.71
C GLU A 111 11.49 -10.62 -4.19
N PRO A 112 10.53 -11.40 -3.67
CA PRO A 112 9.29 -10.84 -3.14
C PRO A 112 9.56 -10.05 -1.85
N LEU A 113 8.92 -8.89 -1.74
CA LEU A 113 8.74 -8.18 -0.48
C LEU A 113 7.27 -8.34 -0.07
N ILE A 114 7.03 -8.89 1.11
CA ILE A 114 5.71 -9.31 1.56
C ILE A 114 5.32 -8.45 2.75
N LEU A 115 4.14 -7.83 2.70
CA LEU A 115 3.52 -7.24 3.87
C LEU A 115 2.45 -8.17 4.42
N MET A 116 2.43 -8.30 5.73
CA MET A 116 1.40 -9.09 6.42
C MET A 116 1.05 -8.45 7.77
N GLY A 117 -0.12 -8.81 8.29
CA GLY A 117 -0.59 -8.40 9.60
C GLY A 117 -1.53 -9.43 10.20
N ALA A 118 -2.25 -9.03 11.24
CA ALA A 118 -3.30 -9.83 11.85
C ALA A 118 -4.52 -8.95 12.14
N MET A 119 -5.72 -9.46 11.83
CA MET A 119 -6.98 -8.81 12.18
C MET A 119 -7.37 -9.06 13.64
N ARG A 120 -6.89 -10.14 14.24
CA ARG A 120 -7.11 -10.49 15.66
C ARG A 120 -5.79 -10.45 16.42
N GLY A 121 -5.85 -10.01 17.67
CA GLY A 121 -4.69 -9.98 18.57
C GLY A 121 -4.21 -11.39 18.92
N ALA A 122 -2.93 -11.51 19.30
CA ALA A 122 -2.28 -12.80 19.54
C ALA A 122 -2.93 -13.66 20.64
N ALA A 123 -3.61 -13.03 21.61
CA ALA A 123 -4.32 -13.73 22.69
C ALA A 123 -5.72 -14.25 22.29
N ALA A 124 -6.23 -13.94 21.09
CA ALA A 124 -7.53 -14.40 20.65
C ALA A 124 -7.50 -15.89 20.30
N VAL A 125 -8.57 -16.62 20.65
CA VAL A 125 -8.72 -18.07 20.35
C VAL A 125 -8.46 -18.41 18.88
N ALA A 126 -8.87 -17.52 17.98
CA ALA A 126 -8.70 -17.68 16.55
C ALA A 126 -7.85 -16.54 15.96
N ALA A 127 -6.71 -16.26 16.60
CA ALA A 127 -5.69 -15.34 16.10
C ALA A 127 -5.17 -15.80 14.73
N ASP A 128 -5.06 -14.86 13.78
CA ASP A 128 -4.71 -15.12 12.38
C ASP A 128 -3.23 -14.84 12.06
N GLY A 129 -2.52 -14.14 12.94
CA GLY A 129 -1.11 -13.80 12.79
C GLY A 129 -0.17 -14.98 12.48
N PRO A 130 -0.19 -16.07 13.26
CA PRO A 130 0.67 -17.24 13.00
C PRO A 130 0.47 -17.86 11.61
N ALA A 131 -0.79 -18.01 11.18
CA ALA A 131 -1.12 -18.56 9.86
C ALA A 131 -0.67 -17.60 8.74
N ASN A 132 -0.96 -16.31 8.86
CA ASN A 132 -0.52 -15.31 7.89
C ASN A 132 1.01 -15.27 7.78
N LEU A 133 1.75 -15.44 8.90
CA LEU A 133 3.20 -15.44 8.92
C LEU A 133 3.78 -16.69 8.24
N LEU A 134 3.24 -17.87 8.55
CA LEU A 134 3.63 -19.12 7.87
C LEU A 134 3.41 -19.03 6.36
N ASN A 135 2.23 -18.56 5.95
CA ASN A 135 1.90 -18.35 4.53
C ASN A 135 2.86 -17.35 3.88
N SER A 136 3.23 -16.28 4.59
CA SER A 136 4.20 -15.30 4.10
C SER A 136 5.59 -15.92 3.92
N ILE A 137 6.03 -16.80 4.82
CA ILE A 137 7.31 -17.53 4.67
C ILE A 137 7.27 -18.44 3.45
N GLN A 138 6.18 -19.17 3.23
CA GLN A 138 6.01 -20.02 2.04
C GLN A 138 6.02 -19.20 0.74
N VAL A 139 5.40 -18.02 0.75
CA VAL A 139 5.45 -17.08 -0.38
C VAL A 139 6.89 -16.55 -0.59
N ALA A 140 7.61 -16.23 0.48
CA ALA A 140 8.97 -15.68 0.41
C ALA A 140 9.97 -16.65 -0.23
N ILE A 141 9.85 -17.95 0.05
CA ILE A 141 10.77 -18.98 -0.47
C ILE A 141 10.34 -19.57 -1.83
N SER A 142 9.15 -19.22 -2.32
CA SER A 142 8.63 -19.75 -3.58
C SER A 142 9.27 -19.05 -4.78
N GLU A 143 9.89 -19.83 -5.66
CA GLU A 143 10.47 -19.33 -6.92
C GLU A 143 9.42 -18.64 -7.80
N ASN A 144 8.17 -19.13 -7.78
CA ASN A 144 7.07 -18.55 -8.54
C ASN A 144 6.58 -17.21 -7.95
N SER A 145 7.02 -16.81 -6.75
CA SER A 145 6.75 -15.48 -6.19
C SER A 145 7.68 -14.40 -6.74
N ARG A 146 8.75 -14.77 -7.44
CA ARG A 146 9.71 -13.81 -7.99
C ARG A 146 9.14 -12.99 -9.13
N ASN A 147 9.66 -11.77 -9.29
CA ASN A 147 9.24 -10.75 -10.27
C ASN A 147 7.80 -10.23 -10.06
N ARG A 148 7.17 -10.53 -8.93
CA ARG A 148 5.80 -10.09 -8.62
C ARG A 148 5.72 -8.82 -7.77
N GLY A 149 6.88 -8.33 -7.31
CA GLY A 149 6.98 -7.08 -6.57
C GLY A 149 6.59 -7.22 -5.12
N VAL A 150 5.85 -6.22 -4.64
CA VAL A 150 5.32 -6.25 -3.28
C VAL A 150 3.98 -6.97 -3.25
N LEU A 151 3.88 -7.94 -2.34
CA LEU A 151 2.70 -8.76 -2.12
C LEU A 151 2.13 -8.50 -0.73
N VAL A 152 0.80 -8.63 -0.60
CA VAL A 152 0.15 -8.70 0.71
C VAL A 152 -0.36 -10.12 0.90
N VAL A 153 -0.02 -10.73 2.04
CA VAL A 153 -0.44 -12.10 2.37
C VAL A 153 -1.30 -12.07 3.63
N MET A 154 -2.60 -12.32 3.46
CA MET A 154 -3.61 -12.30 4.51
C MET A 154 -4.65 -13.37 4.21
N ASN A 155 -5.11 -14.10 5.23
CA ASN A 155 -6.25 -15.02 5.11
C ASN A 155 -6.12 -16.00 3.93
N GLU A 156 -4.94 -16.64 3.81
CA GLU A 156 -4.59 -17.61 2.74
C GLU A 156 -4.64 -17.06 1.31
N GLN A 157 -4.75 -15.74 1.16
CA GLN A 157 -4.76 -15.05 -0.12
C GLN A 157 -3.48 -14.26 -0.33
N ILE A 158 -3.01 -14.25 -1.57
CA ILE A 158 -1.86 -13.47 -2.03
C ILE A 158 -2.42 -12.35 -2.90
N HIS A 159 -2.13 -11.11 -2.54
CA HIS A 159 -2.63 -9.95 -3.25
C HIS A 159 -1.50 -9.12 -3.84
N TYR A 160 -1.72 -8.54 -5.02
CA TYR A 160 -0.86 -7.48 -5.52
C TYR A 160 -1.11 -6.19 -4.75
N ALA A 161 -0.03 -5.54 -4.30
CA ALA A 161 -0.09 -4.29 -3.56
C ALA A 161 -0.91 -3.19 -4.28
N ARG A 162 -0.85 -3.11 -5.62
CA ARG A 162 -1.65 -2.18 -6.43
C ARG A 162 -3.16 -2.38 -6.34
N TRP A 163 -3.64 -3.59 -6.03
CA TRP A 163 -5.06 -3.92 -6.05
C TRP A 163 -5.70 -4.12 -4.68
N VAL A 164 -4.94 -4.59 -3.70
CA VAL A 164 -5.48 -4.89 -2.37
C VAL A 164 -5.99 -3.66 -1.64
N GLN A 165 -7.14 -3.74 -1.01
CA GLN A 165 -7.65 -2.72 -0.11
C GLN A 165 -8.25 -3.33 1.16
N LYS A 166 -8.11 -2.68 2.31
CA LYS A 166 -8.82 -3.04 3.55
C LYS A 166 -10.26 -2.52 3.45
N LYS A 167 -11.17 -3.43 3.10
CA LYS A 167 -12.60 -3.15 2.86
C LYS A 167 -13.50 -3.48 4.04
N HIS A 168 -12.96 -4.11 5.08
CA HIS A 168 -13.71 -4.40 6.30
C HIS A 168 -12.88 -4.01 7.53
N SER A 169 -13.55 -3.46 8.54
CA SER A 169 -12.92 -3.05 9.80
C SER A 169 -12.45 -4.21 10.69
N LEU A 170 -13.12 -5.37 10.66
CA LEU A 170 -12.97 -6.46 11.66
C LEU A 170 -12.90 -7.88 11.08
N SER A 171 -13.40 -8.11 9.85
CA SER A 171 -13.40 -9.46 9.25
C SER A 171 -11.97 -9.97 9.03
N LEU A 172 -11.75 -11.29 9.17
CA LEU A 172 -10.50 -11.91 8.74
C LEU A 172 -10.26 -11.74 7.23
N ALA A 173 -11.34 -11.72 6.44
CA ALA A 173 -11.31 -11.46 5.01
C ALA A 173 -11.40 -9.94 4.71
N ALA A 174 -10.76 -9.09 5.52
CA ALA A 174 -10.84 -7.64 5.39
C ALA A 174 -10.12 -7.10 4.15
N PHE A 175 -9.07 -7.78 3.68
CA PHE A 175 -8.29 -7.36 2.52
C PHE A 175 -8.89 -7.95 1.24
N ILE A 176 -9.29 -7.07 0.32
CA ILE A 176 -9.98 -7.44 -0.93
C ILE A 176 -9.23 -6.81 -2.11
N SER A 177 -9.01 -7.60 -3.15
CA SER A 177 -8.54 -7.11 -4.46
C SER A 177 -9.69 -7.21 -5.45
N GLU A 178 -10.27 -6.07 -5.82
CA GLU A 178 -11.48 -6.03 -6.68
C GLU A 178 -11.26 -6.74 -8.02
N VAL A 179 -10.10 -6.51 -8.65
CA VAL A 179 -9.72 -7.15 -9.92
C VAL A 179 -9.19 -8.59 -9.76
N GLY A 180 -9.37 -9.17 -8.56
CA GLY A 180 -8.92 -10.51 -8.21
C GLY A 180 -7.61 -10.54 -7.42
N ILE A 181 -7.45 -11.63 -6.66
CA ILE A 181 -6.22 -11.94 -5.93
C ILE A 181 -5.13 -12.43 -6.89
N ALA A 182 -3.87 -12.25 -6.53
CA ALA A 182 -2.74 -12.75 -7.31
C ALA A 182 -2.68 -14.28 -7.28
N GLY A 183 -3.03 -14.86 -6.14
CA GLY A 183 -2.96 -16.29 -5.88
C GLY A 183 -3.49 -16.66 -4.50
N THR A 184 -3.37 -17.92 -4.14
CA THR A 184 -3.76 -18.49 -2.85
C THR A 184 -2.72 -19.50 -2.36
N ILE A 185 -2.75 -19.83 -1.08
CA ILE A 185 -1.93 -20.88 -0.50
C ILE A 185 -2.77 -22.16 -0.42
N VAL A 186 -2.33 -23.23 -1.06
CA VAL A 186 -2.98 -24.55 -1.02
C VAL A 186 -1.99 -25.56 -0.48
N GLU A 187 -2.31 -26.19 0.66
CA GLU A 187 -1.45 -27.20 1.29
C GLU A 187 0.00 -26.71 1.50
N GLY A 188 0.14 -25.43 1.85
CA GLY A 188 1.42 -24.78 2.06
C GLY A 188 2.18 -24.37 0.79
N GLN A 189 1.53 -24.43 -0.38
CA GLN A 189 2.10 -24.04 -1.67
C GLN A 189 1.42 -22.78 -2.23
N PRO A 190 2.19 -21.71 -2.53
CA PRO A 190 1.68 -20.54 -3.24
C PRO A 190 1.32 -20.86 -4.69
N LEU A 191 0.04 -20.74 -5.05
CA LEU A 191 -0.48 -20.93 -6.40
C LEU A 191 -0.97 -19.59 -6.96
N TYR A 192 -0.41 -19.15 -8.08
CA TYR A 192 -0.75 -17.90 -8.75
C TYR A 192 -1.67 -18.12 -9.95
N PHE A 193 -2.64 -17.23 -10.14
CA PHE A 193 -3.63 -17.35 -11.22
C PHE A 193 -3.22 -16.68 -12.53
N ALA A 194 -2.15 -15.87 -12.50
CA ALA A 194 -1.64 -15.16 -13.67
C ALA A 194 -0.11 -15.05 -13.63
N ALA A 195 0.48 -14.75 -14.80
CA ALA A 195 1.90 -14.41 -14.90
C ALA A 195 2.22 -13.12 -14.09
N PRO A 196 3.49 -12.88 -13.74
CA PRO A 196 3.88 -11.65 -13.08
C PRO A 196 3.44 -10.39 -13.85
N PRO A 197 2.93 -9.36 -13.17
CA PRO A 197 2.37 -8.18 -13.82
C PRO A 197 3.45 -7.28 -14.41
N LYS A 198 3.11 -6.42 -15.37
CA LYS A 198 3.96 -5.27 -15.74
C LYS A 198 4.12 -4.36 -14.51
N ARG A 199 5.35 -3.95 -14.22
CA ARG A 199 5.68 -3.10 -13.07
C ARG A 199 6.50 -1.90 -13.51
N ILE A 200 6.19 -0.76 -12.91
CA ILE A 200 7.00 0.45 -12.96
C ILE A 200 7.46 0.73 -11.54
N THR A 201 8.75 0.98 -11.39
CA THR A 201 9.39 1.33 -10.12
C THR A 201 10.10 2.66 -10.26
N TYR A 202 10.17 3.41 -9.17
CA TYR A 202 10.76 4.73 -9.08
C TYR A 202 11.91 4.73 -8.06
N ASN A 203 12.69 5.80 -8.03
CA ASN A 203 13.73 5.95 -7.03
C ASN A 203 13.10 6.35 -5.70
N ALA A 204 13.60 5.74 -4.62
CA ALA A 204 13.24 6.14 -3.27
C ALA A 204 13.92 7.50 -2.96
N PRO A 205 13.18 8.52 -2.52
CA PRO A 205 13.79 9.80 -2.16
C PRO A 205 14.65 9.64 -0.89
N SER A 206 15.83 10.24 -0.87
CA SER A 206 16.70 10.25 0.31
C SER A 206 16.23 11.25 1.37
N GLN A 207 15.58 12.35 0.94
CA GLN A 207 15.05 13.41 1.79
C GLN A 207 13.68 13.81 1.24
N PRO A 208 12.59 13.16 1.69
CA PRO A 208 11.26 13.47 1.23
C PRO A 208 10.87 14.90 1.61
N SER A 209 10.27 15.63 0.68
CA SER A 209 9.92 17.05 0.84
C SER A 209 8.57 17.41 0.25
N LYS A 210 7.99 16.53 -0.57
CA LYS A 210 6.75 16.78 -1.29
C LYS A 210 5.53 16.50 -0.44
N THR A 211 4.56 17.40 -0.50
CA THR A 211 3.28 17.25 0.18
C THR A 211 2.17 16.99 -0.84
N VAL A 212 1.52 15.83 -0.74
CA VAL A 212 0.34 15.50 -1.55
C VAL A 212 -0.86 15.28 -0.66
N VAL A 213 -1.88 16.12 -0.84
CA VAL A 213 -3.11 16.08 -0.05
C VAL A 213 -4.12 15.11 -0.66
N LEU A 214 -4.90 14.45 0.19
CA LEU A 214 -6.08 13.69 -0.22
C LEU A 214 -7.35 14.36 0.34
N TRP A 215 -8.26 14.74 -0.55
CA TRP A 215 -9.57 15.29 -0.22
C TRP A 215 -10.66 14.33 -0.68
N THR A 216 -11.60 13.94 0.20
CA THR A 216 -12.70 13.03 -0.19
C THR A 216 -14.01 13.79 -0.28
N ASN A 217 -14.61 13.78 -1.47
CA ASN A 217 -15.86 14.49 -1.74
C ASN A 217 -17.05 13.72 -1.16
N HIS A 218 -18.10 14.46 -0.81
CA HIS A 218 -19.35 13.93 -0.29
C HIS A 218 -20.53 14.78 -0.75
N LEU A 219 -21.75 14.32 -0.46
CA LEU A 219 -22.96 15.10 -0.71
C LEU A 219 -22.90 16.40 0.11
N ASP A 220 -23.25 17.53 -0.51
CA ASP A 220 -23.24 18.85 0.12
C ASP A 220 -21.85 19.23 0.69
N GLU A 221 -20.79 18.90 -0.05
CA GLU A 221 -19.43 19.16 0.41
C GLU A 221 -19.14 20.65 0.65
N HIS A 222 -18.36 20.90 1.69
CA HIS A 222 -17.88 22.22 2.07
C HIS A 222 -16.70 22.68 1.19
N SER A 223 -16.94 22.77 -0.12
CA SER A 223 -15.98 23.27 -1.10
C SER A 223 -15.51 24.70 -0.81
N ASP A 224 -16.27 25.47 -0.03
CA ASP A 224 -15.92 26.78 0.51
C ASP A 224 -14.67 26.75 1.40
N LEU A 225 -14.34 25.63 2.04
CA LEU A 225 -13.06 25.46 2.74
C LEU A 225 -11.85 25.52 1.78
N LEU A 226 -12.06 25.15 0.51
CA LEU A 226 -11.06 25.25 -0.55
C LEU A 226 -11.20 26.56 -1.35
N THR A 227 -12.43 27.06 -1.55
CA THR A 227 -12.73 28.17 -2.48
C THR A 227 -12.97 29.53 -1.84
N GLY A 228 -13.42 29.57 -0.58
CA GLY A 228 -14.02 30.75 0.05
C GLY A 228 -13.06 31.88 0.37
N HIS A 229 -11.76 31.60 0.52
CA HIS A 229 -10.75 32.60 0.93
C HIS A 229 -9.32 32.34 0.42
N ASP A 230 -9.07 31.41 -0.52
CA ASP A 230 -7.70 30.92 -0.86
C ASP A 230 -6.88 30.46 0.38
N ASN A 231 -7.50 30.32 1.56
CA ASN A 231 -6.84 30.00 2.84
C ASN A 231 -6.19 28.62 2.89
N PHE A 232 -6.58 27.71 1.99
CA PHE A 232 -5.93 26.41 1.90
C PHE A 232 -4.44 26.58 1.58
N ASP A 233 -4.14 27.51 0.67
CA ASP A 233 -2.79 27.81 0.25
C ASP A 233 -2.76 29.06 -0.66
N THR A 234 -2.71 30.26 -0.08
CA THR A 234 -2.83 31.52 -0.85
C THR A 234 -1.71 31.69 -1.88
N LEU A 235 -0.57 31.04 -1.67
CA LEU A 235 0.63 31.09 -2.52
C LEU A 235 0.95 29.76 -3.23
N GLY A 236 0.26 28.66 -2.88
CA GLY A 236 0.60 27.34 -3.41
C GLY A 236 1.85 26.72 -2.76
N GLU A 237 2.20 27.11 -1.54
CA GLU A 237 3.39 26.69 -0.78
C GLU A 237 3.14 25.50 0.17
N ASN A 238 1.90 25.24 0.56
CA ASN A 238 1.50 24.18 1.50
C ASN A 238 1.34 22.80 0.84
N PHE A 239 1.21 22.73 -0.49
CA PHE A 239 1.14 21.46 -1.21
C PHE A 239 1.82 21.47 -2.58
N ASP A 240 2.30 20.31 -3.01
CA ASP A 240 2.86 20.08 -4.34
C ASP A 240 1.86 19.41 -5.29
N GLY A 241 0.91 18.64 -4.74
CA GLY A 241 -0.18 18.03 -5.49
C GLY A 241 -1.39 17.70 -4.62
N ILE A 242 -2.52 17.43 -5.26
CA ILE A 242 -3.76 17.06 -4.57
C ILE A 242 -4.49 15.95 -5.32
N VAL A 243 -5.06 15.02 -4.56
CA VAL A 243 -5.91 13.94 -5.05
C VAL A 243 -7.31 14.11 -4.47
N PHE A 244 -8.32 14.07 -5.34
CA PHE A 244 -9.72 14.07 -4.96
C PHE A 244 -10.31 12.66 -5.06
N GLY A 245 -10.96 12.20 -4.00
CA GLY A 245 -11.89 11.07 -4.03
C GLY A 245 -13.28 11.55 -4.41
N GLY A 246 -13.51 11.77 -5.71
CA GLY A 246 -14.77 12.27 -6.26
C GLY A 246 -15.93 11.27 -6.12
N VAL A 247 -17.15 11.75 -6.20
CA VAL A 247 -18.34 10.89 -6.13
C VAL A 247 -18.57 10.15 -7.46
N GLY A 248 -19.25 9.00 -7.42
CA GLY A 248 -19.58 8.24 -8.63
C GLY A 248 -18.32 7.89 -9.44
N ALA A 249 -18.29 8.25 -10.72
CA ALA A 249 -17.17 7.96 -11.62
C ALA A 249 -16.01 8.97 -11.53
N GLY A 250 -15.86 9.68 -10.40
CA GLY A 250 -14.85 10.72 -10.20
C GLY A 250 -15.37 12.12 -10.55
N HIS A 251 -16.60 12.43 -10.16
CA HIS A 251 -17.21 13.74 -10.36
C HIS A 251 -17.10 14.60 -9.10
N VAL A 252 -17.18 15.91 -9.28
CA VAL A 252 -17.10 16.91 -8.21
C VAL A 252 -18.18 17.97 -8.36
N SER A 253 -18.37 18.79 -7.32
CA SER A 253 -19.26 19.95 -7.35
C SER A 253 -18.76 21.05 -8.30
N ILE A 254 -19.66 21.92 -8.76
CA ILE A 254 -19.32 23.05 -9.63
C ILE A 254 -18.27 23.99 -9.01
N PRO A 255 -18.39 24.41 -7.73
CA PRO A 255 -17.37 25.26 -7.11
C PRO A 255 -16.00 24.59 -7.08
N LEU A 256 -15.93 23.28 -6.79
CA LEU A 256 -14.67 22.56 -6.81
C LEU A 256 -14.10 22.43 -8.23
N ALA A 257 -14.95 22.22 -9.24
CA ALA A 257 -14.50 22.23 -10.63
C ALA A 257 -13.90 23.59 -11.04
N GLN A 258 -14.40 24.70 -10.51
CA GLN A 258 -13.81 26.03 -10.73
C GLN A 258 -12.45 26.18 -10.02
N TRP A 259 -12.35 25.67 -8.79
CA TRP A 259 -11.08 25.62 -8.06
C TRP A 259 -10.02 24.80 -8.81
N ILE A 260 -10.40 23.63 -9.33
CA ILE A 260 -9.52 22.76 -10.12
C ILE A 260 -9.01 23.48 -11.37
N ALA A 261 -9.88 24.23 -12.08
CA ALA A 261 -9.48 25.00 -13.27
C ALA A 261 -8.39 26.05 -13.00
N LYS A 262 -8.33 26.58 -11.77
CA LYS A 262 -7.26 27.47 -11.31
C LYS A 262 -5.98 26.69 -11.02
N TRP A 263 -6.08 25.65 -10.18
CA TRP A 263 -4.91 24.97 -9.61
C TRP A 263 -4.24 23.94 -10.51
N ALA A 264 -4.99 23.25 -11.38
CA ALA A 264 -4.44 22.23 -12.27
C ALA A 264 -3.46 22.79 -13.32
N LYS A 265 -3.40 24.12 -13.48
CA LYS A 265 -2.39 24.81 -14.30
C LYS A 265 -1.05 25.02 -13.59
N LEU A 266 -1.05 24.93 -12.25
CA LEU A 266 0.08 25.27 -11.39
C LEU A 266 0.64 24.03 -10.66
N LYS A 267 -0.24 23.08 -10.35
CA LYS A 267 0.05 21.90 -9.52
C LYS A 267 -0.62 20.67 -10.13
N ALA A 268 -0.13 19.48 -9.76
CA ALA A 268 -0.77 18.24 -10.16
C ALA A 268 -2.08 18.04 -9.38
N VAL A 269 -3.20 17.93 -10.10
CA VAL A 269 -4.52 17.64 -9.54
C VAL A 269 -5.02 16.34 -10.14
N MET A 270 -5.22 15.33 -9.30
CA MET A 270 -5.68 14.01 -9.72
C MET A 270 -7.07 13.72 -9.17
N ILE A 271 -7.93 13.07 -9.96
CA ILE A 271 -9.30 12.73 -9.59
C ILE A 271 -9.45 11.21 -9.63
N CYS A 272 -9.87 10.63 -8.51
CA CYS A 272 -10.20 9.22 -8.36
C CYS A 272 -11.68 9.07 -8.01
N THR A 273 -12.22 7.86 -8.16
CA THR A 273 -13.53 7.54 -7.59
C THR A 273 -13.41 7.23 -6.09
N GLY A 274 -14.28 7.84 -5.28
CA GLY A 274 -14.46 7.57 -3.87
C GLY A 274 -15.38 6.38 -3.57
N THR A 275 -15.96 5.75 -4.60
CA THR A 275 -16.86 4.58 -4.44
C THR A 275 -16.16 3.36 -3.83
N GLY A 276 -14.83 3.30 -3.98
CA GLY A 276 -13.99 2.21 -3.51
C GLY A 276 -13.80 1.08 -4.52
N SER A 277 -14.46 1.09 -5.67
CA SER A 277 -14.31 0.07 -6.71
C SER A 277 -14.55 0.65 -8.10
N GLY A 278 -13.94 0.05 -9.11
CA GLY A 278 -14.08 0.49 -10.50
C GLY A 278 -13.18 1.67 -10.87
N SER A 279 -13.37 2.16 -12.09
CA SER A 279 -12.57 3.22 -12.68
C SER A 279 -13.29 4.56 -12.66
N THR A 280 -12.53 5.65 -12.70
CA THR A 280 -13.07 6.93 -13.19
C THR A 280 -13.59 6.81 -14.62
N ALA A 281 -14.63 7.57 -14.97
CA ALA A 281 -15.04 7.75 -16.35
C ALA A 281 -14.05 8.65 -17.12
N TYR A 282 -14.14 8.66 -18.45
CA TYR A 282 -13.27 9.50 -19.30
C TYR A 282 -14.02 10.35 -20.34
N THR A 283 -15.17 9.93 -20.85
CA THR A 283 -15.79 10.56 -22.03
C THR A 283 -17.33 10.63 -21.96
N THR A 284 -17.94 10.37 -20.82
CA THR A 284 -19.39 10.20 -20.67
C THR A 284 -20.09 11.51 -20.32
N TYR A 285 -19.64 12.23 -19.30
CA TYR A 285 -20.31 13.41 -18.78
C TYR A 285 -19.51 14.70 -19.02
N GLY A 286 -20.13 15.63 -19.76
CA GLY A 286 -19.59 16.94 -20.09
C GLY A 286 -20.17 18.12 -19.31
N TYR A 287 -20.99 17.86 -18.29
CA TYR A 287 -21.48 18.94 -17.42
C TYR A 287 -20.35 19.46 -16.50
N PRO A 288 -20.45 20.69 -15.97
CA PRO A 288 -19.43 21.23 -15.05
C PRO A 288 -19.21 20.34 -13.82
N GLY A 289 -17.98 19.86 -13.61
CA GLY A 289 -17.62 18.89 -12.57
C GLY A 289 -17.70 17.41 -13.00
N GLY A 290 -18.15 17.13 -14.23
CA GLY A 290 -17.99 15.84 -14.90
C GLY A 290 -16.57 15.66 -15.44
N GLU A 291 -16.17 14.43 -15.69
CA GLU A 291 -14.80 14.07 -16.08
C GLU A 291 -14.30 14.75 -17.35
N VAL A 292 -15.17 15.04 -18.33
CA VAL A 292 -14.77 15.70 -19.57
C VAL A 292 -14.40 17.16 -19.29
N ASP A 293 -15.20 17.84 -18.46
CA ASP A 293 -14.93 19.20 -18.00
C ASP A 293 -13.66 19.25 -17.13
N LEU A 294 -13.48 18.30 -16.21
CA LEU A 294 -12.29 18.24 -15.35
C LEU A 294 -11.00 18.03 -16.14
N GLN A 295 -11.01 17.15 -17.15
CA GLN A 295 -9.85 16.94 -18.03
C GLN A 295 -9.52 18.20 -18.86
N GLN A 296 -10.54 18.88 -19.39
CA GLN A 296 -10.34 20.15 -20.11
C GLN A 296 -9.72 21.23 -19.20
N LYS A 297 -10.04 21.17 -17.91
CA LYS A 297 -9.48 22.04 -16.86
C LYS A 297 -8.08 21.63 -16.40
N GLY A 298 -7.54 20.52 -16.89
CA GLY A 298 -6.18 20.05 -16.61
C GLY A 298 -6.08 18.97 -15.53
N ALA A 299 -7.20 18.48 -14.99
CA ALA A 299 -7.18 17.41 -14.00
C ALA A 299 -6.79 16.06 -14.64
N LEU A 300 -6.13 15.21 -13.85
CA LEU A 300 -5.67 13.89 -14.25
C LEU A 300 -6.61 12.82 -13.69
N MET A 301 -7.27 12.05 -14.55
CA MET A 301 -8.18 10.98 -14.12
C MET A 301 -7.40 9.73 -13.69
N GLY A 302 -7.67 9.24 -12.48
CA GLY A 302 -6.89 8.18 -11.81
C GLY A 302 -7.25 6.75 -12.19
N GLY A 303 -8.23 6.55 -13.07
CA GLY A 303 -8.63 5.23 -13.51
C GLY A 303 -9.07 4.35 -12.34
N PHE A 304 -8.52 3.14 -12.26
CA PHE A 304 -8.80 2.15 -11.21
C PHE A 304 -8.06 2.38 -9.89
N LEU A 305 -7.22 3.41 -9.77
CA LEU A 305 -6.53 3.67 -8.51
C LEU A 305 -7.50 4.23 -7.48
N SER A 306 -7.44 3.67 -6.26
CA SER A 306 -8.11 4.27 -5.11
C SER A 306 -7.47 5.63 -4.77
N PRO A 307 -8.21 6.57 -4.17
CA PRO A 307 -7.68 7.89 -3.82
C PRO A 307 -6.42 7.82 -2.94
N LYS A 308 -6.37 6.86 -2.00
CA LYS A 308 -5.21 6.63 -1.12
C LYS A 308 -3.95 6.23 -1.90
N LYS A 309 -4.09 5.33 -2.88
CA LYS A 309 -2.96 4.88 -3.72
C LYS A 309 -2.55 5.95 -4.73
N ALA A 310 -3.52 6.63 -5.34
CA ALA A 310 -3.24 7.76 -6.22
C ALA A 310 -2.43 8.86 -5.51
N ARG A 311 -2.75 9.16 -4.24
CA ARG A 311 -1.96 10.09 -3.41
C ARG A 311 -0.49 9.68 -3.32
N LEU A 312 -0.23 8.41 -3.04
CA LEU A 312 1.14 7.87 -2.94
C LEU A 312 1.85 7.83 -4.28
N LEU A 313 1.17 7.46 -5.36
CA LEU A 313 1.74 7.49 -6.71
C LEU A 313 2.15 8.92 -7.09
N LEU A 314 1.25 9.88 -6.91
CA LEU A 314 1.53 11.28 -7.21
C LEU A 314 2.68 11.81 -6.34
N TRP A 315 2.72 11.43 -5.07
CA TRP A 315 3.83 11.77 -4.18
C TRP A 315 5.18 11.24 -4.72
N VAL A 316 5.28 9.96 -5.06
CA VAL A 316 6.52 9.37 -5.62
C VAL A 316 6.94 10.06 -6.92
N ILE A 317 5.97 10.37 -7.80
CA ILE A 317 6.22 11.06 -9.08
C ILE A 317 6.82 12.45 -8.85
N LEU A 318 6.25 13.22 -7.92
CA LEU A 318 6.72 14.57 -7.59
C LEU A 318 8.09 14.53 -6.90
N GLU A 319 8.35 13.56 -6.01
CA GLU A 319 9.66 13.36 -5.38
C GLU A 319 10.74 13.03 -6.42
N ASN A 320 10.38 12.33 -7.50
CA ASN A 320 11.28 12.04 -8.61
C ASN A 320 11.38 13.18 -9.63
N SER A 321 10.73 14.33 -9.39
CA SER A 321 10.68 15.48 -10.31
C SER A 321 10.23 15.10 -11.73
N LEU A 322 9.34 14.12 -11.84
CA LEU A 322 8.79 13.66 -13.12
C LEU A 322 7.60 14.52 -13.53
N GLU A 323 7.37 14.67 -14.84
CA GLU A 323 6.18 15.35 -15.36
C GLU A 323 4.94 14.51 -15.04
N PRO A 324 4.00 15.02 -14.20
CA PRO A 324 2.93 14.20 -13.64
C PRO A 324 1.99 13.61 -14.69
N LYS A 325 1.66 14.35 -15.76
CA LYS A 325 0.70 13.87 -16.77
C LYS A 325 1.25 12.67 -17.53
N VAL A 326 2.52 12.69 -17.94
CA VAL A 326 3.19 11.57 -18.60
C VAL A 326 3.38 10.41 -17.64
N ALA A 327 3.94 10.65 -16.45
CA ALA A 327 4.25 9.57 -15.51
C ALA A 327 3.00 8.84 -14.99
N ILE A 328 1.91 9.57 -14.72
CA ILE A 328 0.62 8.96 -14.33
C ILE A 328 0.05 8.15 -15.50
N LYS A 329 0.07 8.69 -16.72
CA LYS A 329 -0.42 7.96 -17.90
C LYS A 329 0.33 6.64 -18.10
N ASP A 330 1.65 6.66 -18.00
CA ASP A 330 2.48 5.46 -18.14
C ASP A 330 2.20 4.44 -17.04
N TYR A 331 2.04 4.90 -15.79
CA TYR A 331 1.66 4.05 -14.68
C TYR A 331 0.30 3.40 -14.90
N LEU A 332 -0.72 4.18 -15.26
CA LEU A 332 -2.07 3.66 -15.51
C LEU A 332 -2.11 2.68 -16.69
N ALA A 333 -1.32 2.93 -17.74
CA ALA A 333 -1.17 1.98 -18.85
C ALA A 333 -0.56 0.65 -18.39
N SER A 334 0.32 0.66 -17.38
CA SER A 334 0.90 -0.57 -16.80
C SER A 334 -0.10 -1.42 -15.99
N LEU A 335 -1.28 -0.89 -15.67
CA LEU A 335 -2.32 -1.61 -14.94
C LEU A 335 -3.15 -2.54 -15.83
N THR A 336 -3.07 -2.37 -17.14
CA THR A 336 -3.84 -3.13 -18.13
C THR A 336 -2.92 -3.75 -19.19
N TYR A 337 -3.43 -4.76 -19.91
CA TYR A 337 -2.67 -5.52 -20.91
C TYR A 337 -3.14 -5.25 -22.31
#